data_AF-A0AAD7B958-F1
#
_entry.id   AF-A0AAD7B958-F1
#
_cell.length_a   1.000
_cell.length_b   1.000
_cell.length_c   1.000
_cell.angle_alpha   90.00
_cell.angle_beta   90.00
_cell.angle_gamma   90.00
#
_symmetry.space_group_name_H-M   'P 1'
#
loop_
_entity.id
_entity.type
_entity.pdbx_description
1 polymer ?
#
loop_
_entity_poly.entity_id
_entity_poly.type
_entity_poly.pdbx_seq_one_letter_code
_entity_poly.pdbx_strand_id
1 'polypeptide(L)'
;MPRPLAIPQDIKDTLLDDNFWSELKEIADAGEKIMPEIVSASRKRGDSGTLDQRIQERCEFARAGMKLMALTTGSHMAKGFAPLCNPPIPTGMMHCIRAIERIVRKEYTPGRKSADFSKLAYLLKRVRHLLRVYYNFIVARQADDDLVFCDWETIFDVGITLHQVGLCLLLDPPRLRAVMAGGGKELESFLLDEELDVGAFRVAAIQVEKIVEADPESEDADRVASSKLERAAEADLAAHTMAWFMGDLAVAFFLNEKDDSDADEKRWAAKATKRLVHWSTSPTLRDAIGDPLTDAMRPIYWTTTALVKFCQAGGLGALFGDWVNSSGQVLCGEILEKLPDAAWKNQTPTSLRHVTREIQFKLTHEGDGFASDPILIDALFKMYKHYGLAPFHKGAKAEKSRDPIVFHYIERQIKRDGLEMRTPADWRRLLDSYINMPRSVNRRYSWSNMTISGKWDCLEYYGCSNGEACPERKALEALREQRVRGVRDPAVEQRLEKWGAKPRQCAACGWTAYCSSECQKVHWADHKPDCLKKRKRA
;
A
#
# COMPACT_ATOMS: atom_id res chain seq x y z
N MET A 1 3.11 -13.48 -13.44
CA MET A 1 3.28 -14.24 -12.18
C MET A 1 4.77 -14.40 -11.94
N PRO A 2 5.34 -13.88 -10.84
CA PRO A 2 6.72 -14.20 -10.48
C PRO A 2 6.81 -15.71 -10.19
N ARG A 3 7.85 -16.38 -10.67
CA ARG A 3 8.09 -17.79 -10.34
C ARG A 3 8.27 -17.90 -8.82
N PRO A 4 7.66 -18.89 -8.15
CA PRO A 4 7.94 -19.12 -6.73
C PRO A 4 9.45 -19.34 -6.58
N LEU A 5 10.06 -18.54 -5.71
CA LEU A 5 11.46 -18.72 -5.31
C LEU A 5 11.62 -20.16 -4.80
N ALA A 6 12.52 -20.92 -5.40
CA ALA A 6 12.85 -22.25 -4.93
C ALA A 6 13.45 -22.15 -3.52
N ILE A 7 12.66 -22.51 -2.51
CA ILE A 7 13.10 -22.54 -1.11
C ILE A 7 14.11 -23.70 -0.98
N PRO A 8 15.32 -23.43 -0.45
CA PRO A 8 16.34 -24.47 -0.21
C PRO A 8 15.80 -25.64 0.62
N GLN A 9 16.13 -26.87 0.21
CA GLN A 9 15.59 -28.11 0.78
C GLN A 9 15.92 -28.29 2.27
N ASP A 10 17.06 -27.76 2.70
CA ASP A 10 17.50 -27.69 4.10
C ASP A 10 16.59 -26.84 4.99
N ILE A 11 15.88 -25.85 4.44
CA ILE A 11 14.86 -25.09 5.19
C ILE A 11 13.56 -25.87 5.29
N LYS A 12 13.23 -26.69 4.28
CA LYS A 12 12.05 -27.57 4.32
C LYS A 12 12.18 -28.63 5.40
N ASP A 13 13.38 -29.20 5.53
CA ASP A 13 13.62 -30.37 6.38
C ASP A 13 13.76 -30.01 7.89
N THR A 14 13.90 -28.73 8.25
CA THR A 14 14.29 -28.34 9.63
C THR A 14 13.22 -27.59 10.43
N LEU A 15 12.14 -27.09 9.80
CA LEU A 15 11.19 -26.18 10.49
C LEU A 15 9.69 -26.38 10.18
N LEU A 16 9.32 -27.20 9.20
CA LEU A 16 7.93 -27.22 8.70
C LEU A 16 7.51 -28.66 8.32
N ASP A 17 6.50 -29.17 9.02
CA ASP A 17 5.81 -30.45 8.81
C ASP A 17 5.36 -30.63 7.34
N ASP A 18 5.38 -31.85 6.78
CA ASP A 18 4.82 -32.18 5.46
C ASP A 18 3.36 -31.68 5.29
N ASN A 19 2.58 -31.64 6.38
CA ASN A 19 1.25 -31.05 6.43
C ASN A 19 1.27 -29.55 6.11
N PHE A 20 2.27 -28.80 6.59
CA PHE A 20 2.39 -27.36 6.29
C PHE A 20 2.59 -27.12 4.78
N TRP A 21 3.42 -27.93 4.13
CA TRP A 21 3.64 -27.84 2.69
C TRP A 21 2.41 -28.25 1.88
N SER A 22 1.66 -29.25 2.36
CA SER A 22 0.38 -29.65 1.76
C SER A 22 -0.67 -28.53 1.88
N GLU A 23 -0.83 -27.95 3.06
CA GLU A 23 -1.75 -26.83 3.30
C GLU A 23 -1.38 -25.61 2.47
N LEU A 24 -0.10 -25.23 2.41
CA LEU A 24 0.36 -24.13 1.55
C LEU A 24 0.08 -24.40 0.07
N LYS A 25 0.25 -25.64 -0.38
CA LYS A 25 -0.04 -26.02 -1.76
C LYS A 25 -1.53 -25.94 -2.04
N GLU A 26 -2.39 -26.41 -1.12
CA GLU A 26 -3.84 -26.30 -1.26
C GLU A 26 -4.31 -24.83 -1.31
N ILE A 27 -3.74 -23.98 -0.45
CA ILE A 27 -4.00 -22.53 -0.46
C ILE A 27 -3.55 -21.91 -1.79
N ALA A 28 -2.36 -22.29 -2.28
CA ALA A 28 -1.84 -21.80 -3.56
C ALA A 28 -2.73 -22.25 -4.74
N ASP A 29 -3.09 -23.53 -4.82
CA ASP A 29 -3.94 -24.10 -5.87
C ASP A 29 -5.35 -23.49 -5.84
N ALA A 30 -5.88 -23.19 -4.65
CA ALA A 30 -7.15 -22.49 -4.50
C ALA A 30 -7.05 -21.01 -4.91
N GLY A 31 -5.96 -20.35 -4.54
CA GLY A 31 -5.64 -18.98 -4.94
C GLY A 31 -5.54 -18.85 -6.46
N GLU A 32 -4.86 -19.78 -7.14
CA GLU A 32 -4.74 -19.80 -8.61
C GLU A 32 -6.10 -19.87 -9.31
N LYS A 33 -7.12 -20.50 -8.69
CA LYS A 33 -8.48 -20.56 -9.21
C LYS A 33 -9.28 -19.28 -8.98
N ILE A 34 -9.06 -18.59 -7.85
CA ILE A 34 -9.80 -17.38 -7.48
C ILE A 34 -9.25 -16.13 -8.18
N MET A 35 -7.93 -16.05 -8.40
CA MET A 35 -7.31 -14.87 -9.01
C MET A 35 -7.90 -14.48 -10.38
N PRO A 36 -8.20 -15.42 -11.30
CA PRO A 36 -8.92 -15.09 -12.55
C PRO A 36 -10.32 -14.49 -12.30
N GLU A 37 -11.04 -14.93 -11.26
CA GLU A 37 -12.33 -14.36 -10.88
C GLU A 37 -12.17 -12.90 -10.43
N ILE A 38 -11.18 -12.62 -9.58
CA ILE A 38 -10.87 -11.25 -9.11
C ILE A 38 -10.54 -10.35 -10.30
N VAL A 39 -9.67 -10.80 -11.21
CA VAL A 39 -9.28 -10.04 -12.40
C VAL A 39 -10.49 -9.77 -13.30
N SER A 40 -11.31 -10.79 -13.55
CA SER A 40 -12.54 -10.65 -14.34
C SER A 40 -13.51 -9.65 -13.70
N ALA A 41 -13.79 -9.82 -12.40
CA ALA A 41 -14.69 -8.96 -11.63
C ALA A 41 -14.19 -7.51 -11.56
N SER A 42 -12.87 -7.29 -11.50
CA SER A 42 -12.27 -5.94 -11.48
C SER A 42 -12.64 -5.12 -12.72
N ARG A 43 -12.82 -5.78 -13.87
CA ARG A 43 -13.17 -5.15 -15.15
C ARG A 43 -14.68 -4.92 -15.33
N LYS A 44 -15.54 -5.51 -14.49
CA LYS A 44 -17.00 -5.37 -14.60
C LYS A 44 -17.44 -3.97 -14.19
N ARG A 45 -18.02 -3.24 -15.15
CA ARG A 45 -18.47 -1.86 -14.96
C ARG A 45 -19.89 -1.73 -14.41
N GLY A 46 -20.72 -2.75 -14.61
CA GLY A 46 -22.15 -2.67 -14.32
C GLY A 46 -22.84 -1.74 -15.32
N ASP A 47 -22.62 -1.92 -16.62
CA ASP A 47 -23.10 -1.01 -17.67
C ASP A 47 -24.50 -1.37 -18.20
N SER A 48 -24.95 -2.61 -17.98
CA SER A 48 -26.22 -3.13 -18.50
C SER A 48 -27.11 -3.73 -17.41
N GLY A 49 -28.41 -3.80 -17.68
CA GLY A 49 -29.39 -4.40 -16.78
C GLY A 49 -30.07 -3.44 -15.80
N THR A 50 -30.84 -4.01 -14.88
CA THR A 50 -31.52 -3.28 -13.81
C THR A 50 -30.50 -2.74 -12.80
N LEU A 51 -30.91 -1.76 -11.98
CA LEU A 51 -30.04 -1.22 -10.91
C LEU A 51 -29.51 -2.34 -10.00
N ASP A 52 -30.35 -3.30 -9.61
CA ASP A 52 -29.92 -4.41 -8.77
C ASP A 52 -28.93 -5.35 -9.46
N GLN A 53 -29.10 -5.62 -10.76
CA GLN A 53 -28.13 -6.41 -11.54
C GLN A 53 -26.77 -5.72 -11.57
N ARG A 54 -26.74 -4.41 -11.86
CA ARG A 54 -25.52 -3.61 -11.87
C ARG A 54 -24.84 -3.58 -10.50
N ILE A 55 -25.60 -3.48 -9.41
CA ILE A 55 -25.07 -3.56 -8.04
C ILE A 55 -24.44 -4.93 -7.77
N GLN A 56 -25.11 -6.03 -8.15
CA GLN A 56 -24.55 -7.37 -7.94
C GLN A 56 -23.27 -7.59 -8.75
N GLU A 57 -23.23 -7.17 -10.02
CA GLU A 57 -22.02 -7.25 -10.85
C GLU A 57 -20.85 -6.48 -10.24
N ARG A 58 -21.11 -5.30 -9.67
CA ARG A 58 -20.09 -4.50 -8.99
C ARG A 58 -19.57 -5.15 -7.71
N CYS A 59 -20.45 -5.79 -6.94
CA CYS A 59 -20.10 -6.51 -5.72
C CYS A 59 -19.28 -7.78 -5.95
N GLU A 60 -19.18 -8.29 -7.19
CA GLU A 60 -18.44 -9.52 -7.47
C GLU A 60 -16.95 -9.42 -7.09
N PHE A 61 -16.35 -8.23 -7.22
CA PHE A 61 -14.95 -8.03 -6.86
C PHE A 61 -14.73 -8.23 -5.35
N ALA A 62 -15.52 -7.56 -4.51
CA ALA A 62 -15.51 -7.76 -3.06
C ALA A 62 -15.78 -9.22 -2.66
N ARG A 63 -16.73 -9.90 -3.34
CA ARG A 63 -17.03 -11.32 -3.08
C ARG A 63 -15.86 -12.24 -3.46
N ALA A 64 -15.20 -11.99 -4.59
CA ALA A 64 -14.03 -12.77 -5.00
C ALA A 64 -12.83 -12.54 -4.06
N GLY A 65 -12.61 -11.29 -3.63
CA GLY A 65 -11.61 -10.96 -2.61
C GLY A 65 -11.89 -11.65 -1.27
N MET A 66 -13.16 -11.72 -0.84
CA MET A 66 -13.55 -12.45 0.37
C MET A 66 -13.23 -13.95 0.28
N LYS A 67 -13.46 -14.60 -0.87
CA LYS A 67 -13.06 -16.00 -1.08
C LYS A 67 -11.55 -16.19 -0.87
N LEU A 68 -10.73 -15.26 -1.39
CA LEU A 68 -9.28 -15.30 -1.22
C LEU A 68 -8.86 -15.10 0.24
N MET A 69 -9.50 -14.17 0.95
CA MET A 69 -9.23 -13.90 2.36
C MET A 69 -9.64 -15.06 3.28
N ALA A 70 -10.71 -15.78 2.93
CA ALA A 70 -11.15 -16.97 3.64
C ALA A 70 -10.11 -18.11 3.61
N LEU A 71 -9.18 -18.10 2.65
CA LEU A 71 -8.09 -19.08 2.58
C LEU A 71 -6.91 -18.78 3.51
N THR A 72 -6.74 -17.52 3.95
CA THR A 72 -5.45 -17.04 4.51
C THR A 72 -5.53 -16.49 5.91
N THR A 73 -6.56 -15.72 6.26
CA THR A 73 -6.55 -14.95 7.53
C THR A 73 -7.82 -15.09 8.36
N GLY A 74 -8.95 -15.52 7.77
CA GLY A 74 -10.22 -15.74 8.47
C GLY A 74 -10.84 -14.50 9.15
N SER A 75 -10.17 -13.35 9.15
CA SER A 75 -10.58 -12.12 9.84
C SER A 75 -11.90 -11.56 9.31
N HIS A 76 -12.13 -11.65 8.00
CA HIS A 76 -13.38 -11.27 7.35
C HIS A 76 -14.54 -12.27 7.61
N MET A 77 -14.23 -13.45 8.15
CA MET A 77 -15.20 -14.45 8.58
C MET A 77 -15.55 -14.35 10.06
N ALA A 78 -15.05 -13.31 10.75
CA ALA A 78 -15.26 -13.15 12.18
C ALA A 78 -16.74 -12.94 12.53
N LYS A 79 -17.21 -13.72 13.51
CA LYS A 79 -18.60 -13.72 13.97
C LYS A 79 -18.85 -12.63 15.02
N GLY A 80 -20.09 -12.17 15.09
CA GLY A 80 -20.53 -11.32 16.19
C GLY A 80 -20.51 -12.05 17.54
N PHE A 81 -20.57 -11.28 18.62
CA PHE A 81 -20.67 -11.83 19.98
C PHE A 81 -22.11 -12.18 20.37
N ALA A 82 -23.09 -11.54 19.75
CA ALA A 82 -24.51 -11.75 20.03
C ALA A 82 -25.13 -12.77 19.06
N PRO A 83 -26.10 -13.57 19.51
CA PRO A 83 -26.81 -14.50 18.63
C PRO A 83 -27.63 -13.75 17.58
N LEU A 84 -27.72 -14.33 16.39
CA LEU A 84 -28.60 -13.83 15.33
C LEU A 84 -30.06 -14.07 15.71
N CYS A 85 -30.81 -12.99 15.91
CA CYS A 85 -32.24 -13.04 16.20
C CYS A 85 -33.09 -12.71 14.96
N ASN A 86 -34.32 -13.24 14.92
CA ASN A 86 -35.35 -12.85 13.95
C ASN A 86 -36.65 -12.50 14.69
N PRO A 87 -37.00 -11.20 14.84
CA PRO A 87 -36.31 -10.02 14.31
C PRO A 87 -34.94 -9.76 14.98
N PRO A 88 -34.03 -9.00 14.33
CA PRO A 88 -32.74 -8.61 14.93
C PRO A 88 -32.91 -7.80 16.21
N ILE A 89 -31.85 -7.76 17.03
CA ILE A 89 -31.86 -7.04 18.30
C ILE A 89 -32.13 -5.55 18.03
N PRO A 90 -33.11 -4.91 18.67
CA PRO A 90 -33.37 -3.48 18.47
C PRO A 90 -32.10 -2.66 18.71
N THR A 91 -31.75 -1.79 17.76
CA THR A 91 -30.49 -1.00 17.75
C THR A 91 -29.18 -1.80 17.67
N GLY A 92 -29.28 -3.11 17.46
CA GLY A 92 -28.18 -4.00 17.10
C GLY A 92 -27.64 -3.74 15.70
N MET A 93 -26.48 -4.31 15.40
CA MET A 93 -25.80 -4.17 14.11
C MET A 93 -26.73 -4.52 12.96
N MET A 94 -27.32 -5.71 12.99
CA MET A 94 -28.13 -6.18 11.86
C MET A 94 -29.49 -5.51 11.79
N HIS A 95 -30.02 -5.01 12.92
CA HIS A 95 -31.17 -4.10 12.90
C HIS A 95 -30.84 -2.82 12.13
N CYS A 96 -29.72 -2.18 12.44
CA CYS A 96 -29.29 -0.94 11.79
C CYS A 96 -28.98 -1.14 10.29
N ILE A 97 -28.24 -2.19 9.94
CA ILE A 97 -27.90 -2.52 8.56
C ILE A 97 -29.14 -2.78 7.71
N ARG A 98 -30.10 -3.59 8.20
CA ARG A 98 -31.36 -3.85 7.49
C ARG A 98 -32.22 -2.59 7.37
N ALA A 99 -32.22 -1.71 8.38
CA ALA A 99 -32.94 -0.44 8.32
C ALA A 99 -32.35 0.50 7.26
N ILE A 100 -31.01 0.64 7.20
CA ILE A 100 -30.32 1.43 6.18
C ILE A 100 -30.65 0.88 4.78
N GLU A 101 -30.51 -0.43 4.58
CA GLU A 101 -30.81 -1.07 3.30
C GLU A 101 -32.27 -0.83 2.88
N ARG A 102 -33.22 -0.98 3.81
CA ARG A 102 -34.64 -0.77 3.55
C ARG A 102 -34.93 0.68 3.14
N ILE A 103 -34.44 1.67 3.89
CA ILE A 103 -34.64 3.09 3.61
C ILE A 103 -34.07 3.47 2.25
N VAL A 104 -32.83 3.06 1.96
CA VAL A 104 -32.12 3.50 0.75
C VAL A 104 -32.56 2.71 -0.49
N ARG A 105 -32.64 1.37 -0.41
CA ARG A 105 -32.84 0.52 -1.59
C ARG A 105 -34.31 0.23 -1.86
N LYS A 106 -35.12 -0.01 -0.81
CA LYS A 106 -36.48 -0.58 -0.95
C LYS A 106 -37.59 0.45 -0.86
N GLU A 107 -37.48 1.44 0.02
CA GLU A 107 -38.54 2.44 0.27
C GLU A 107 -38.49 3.62 -0.71
N TYR A 108 -37.34 3.90 -1.32
CA TYR A 108 -37.22 4.99 -2.29
C TYR A 108 -37.93 4.66 -3.59
N THR A 109 -38.97 5.43 -3.91
CA THR A 109 -39.59 5.47 -5.24
C THR A 109 -39.57 6.91 -5.74
N PRO A 110 -38.97 7.19 -6.92
CA PRO A 110 -38.97 8.54 -7.50
C PRO A 110 -40.38 9.14 -7.54
N GLY A 111 -40.55 10.36 -7.03
CA GLY A 111 -41.82 11.11 -7.08
C GLY A 111 -42.93 10.63 -6.14
N ARG A 112 -42.67 9.70 -5.19
CA ARG A 112 -43.62 9.30 -4.14
C ARG A 112 -43.16 9.76 -2.75
N LYS A 113 -44.04 9.60 -1.74
CA LYS A 113 -43.77 9.94 -0.34
C LYS A 113 -42.40 9.38 0.06
N SER A 114 -41.51 10.27 0.51
CA SER A 114 -40.09 10.00 0.65
C SER A 114 -39.82 8.94 1.72
N ALA A 115 -38.84 8.07 1.46
CA ALA A 115 -38.23 7.25 2.49
C ALA A 115 -37.73 8.12 3.66
N ASP A 116 -37.68 7.57 4.86
CA ASP A 116 -37.31 8.32 6.07
C ASP A 116 -35.79 8.49 6.19
N PHE A 117 -35.22 9.30 5.29
CA PHE A 117 -33.79 9.56 5.22
C PHE A 117 -33.23 10.26 6.47
N SER A 118 -34.09 10.90 7.27
CA SER A 118 -33.69 11.57 8.53
C SER A 118 -33.04 10.63 9.54
N LYS A 119 -33.35 9.32 9.47
CA LYS A 119 -32.79 8.29 10.36
C LYS A 119 -31.37 7.84 9.98
N LEU A 120 -30.91 8.12 8.75
CA LEU A 120 -29.67 7.52 8.24
C LEU A 120 -28.44 7.92 9.05
N ALA A 121 -28.34 9.17 9.49
CA ALA A 121 -27.20 9.64 10.28
C ALA A 121 -27.05 8.85 11.59
N TYR A 122 -28.15 8.71 12.35
CA TYR A 122 -28.19 7.92 13.57
C TYR A 122 -27.80 6.45 13.33
N LEU A 123 -28.40 5.82 12.30
CA LEU A 123 -28.15 4.42 12.00
C LEU A 123 -26.67 4.17 11.63
N LEU A 124 -26.08 5.01 10.80
CA LEU A 124 -24.68 4.90 10.39
C LEU A 124 -23.72 5.15 11.55
N LYS A 125 -24.01 6.11 12.43
CA LYS A 125 -23.24 6.35 13.65
C LYS A 125 -23.32 5.15 14.60
N ARG A 126 -24.48 4.52 14.74
CA ARG A 126 -24.63 3.30 15.55
C ARG A 126 -23.84 2.13 14.96
N VAL A 127 -23.85 1.96 13.63
CA VAL A 127 -23.00 0.95 12.97
C VAL A 127 -21.51 1.21 13.24
N ARG A 128 -21.03 2.44 13.04
CA ARG A 128 -19.63 2.81 13.33
C ARG A 128 -19.26 2.52 14.79
N HIS A 129 -20.14 2.89 15.73
CA HIS A 129 -19.95 2.62 17.16
C HIS A 129 -19.85 1.12 17.47
N LEU A 130 -20.76 0.30 16.96
CA LEU A 130 -20.74 -1.15 17.21
C LEU A 130 -19.53 -1.85 16.59
N LEU A 131 -19.03 -1.37 15.44
CA LEU A 131 -17.76 -1.82 14.89
C LEU A 131 -16.60 -1.48 15.82
N ARG A 132 -16.56 -0.25 16.36
CA ARG A 132 -15.53 0.19 17.30
C ARG A 132 -15.54 -0.61 18.60
N VAL A 133 -16.73 -0.83 19.19
CA VAL A 133 -16.92 -1.69 20.37
C VAL A 133 -16.35 -3.08 20.12
N TYR A 134 -16.70 -3.69 18.99
CA TYR A 134 -16.20 -5.02 18.62
C TYR A 134 -14.68 -5.07 18.47
N TYR A 135 -14.09 -4.16 17.70
CA TYR A 135 -12.64 -4.19 17.44
C TYR A 135 -11.80 -3.75 18.64
N ASN A 136 -12.30 -2.88 19.51
CA ASN A 136 -11.66 -2.60 20.80
C ASN A 136 -11.57 -3.87 21.66
N PHE A 137 -12.61 -4.71 21.65
CA PHE A 137 -12.55 -5.98 22.34
C PHE A 137 -11.62 -6.99 21.64
N ILE A 138 -11.67 -7.11 20.30
CA ILE A 138 -10.80 -8.06 19.57
C ILE A 138 -9.32 -7.72 19.74
N VAL A 139 -8.95 -6.44 19.64
CA VAL A 139 -7.55 -6.00 19.66
C VAL A 139 -7.05 -5.81 21.09
N ALA A 140 -7.85 -5.21 21.96
CA ALA A 140 -7.41 -4.76 23.28
C ALA A 140 -8.05 -5.51 24.46
N ARG A 141 -8.99 -6.43 24.19
CA ARG A 141 -9.80 -7.10 25.23
C ARG A 141 -10.56 -6.12 26.14
N GLN A 142 -10.87 -4.93 25.64
CA GLN A 142 -11.67 -3.95 26.35
C GLN A 142 -13.14 -4.36 26.29
N ALA A 143 -13.70 -4.80 27.43
CA ALA A 143 -15.11 -5.14 27.54
C ALA A 143 -15.97 -3.87 27.47
N ASP A 144 -17.14 -4.00 26.83
CA ASP A 144 -18.15 -2.96 26.70
C ASP A 144 -19.53 -3.62 26.73
N ASP A 145 -20.50 -3.00 27.41
CA ASP A 145 -21.86 -3.52 27.52
C ASP A 145 -22.54 -3.65 26.15
N ASP A 146 -22.12 -2.86 25.16
CA ASP A 146 -22.68 -2.89 23.81
C ASP A 146 -22.24 -4.11 22.98
N LEU A 147 -21.34 -4.97 23.47
CA LEU A 147 -20.97 -6.21 22.78
C LEU A 147 -22.18 -7.13 22.52
N VAL A 148 -23.23 -7.03 23.35
CA VAL A 148 -24.51 -7.76 23.18
C VAL A 148 -25.31 -7.30 21.97
N PHE A 149 -24.93 -6.20 21.31
CA PHE A 149 -25.56 -5.68 20.09
C PHE A 149 -24.74 -5.99 18.82
N CYS A 150 -23.62 -6.70 18.96
CA CYS A 150 -22.80 -7.16 17.85
C CYS A 150 -23.36 -8.46 17.26
N ASP A 151 -24.49 -8.39 16.56
CA ASP A 151 -25.32 -9.53 16.12
C ASP A 151 -25.19 -9.87 14.62
N TRP A 152 -24.02 -10.30 14.13
CA TRP A 152 -23.80 -10.70 12.72
C TRP A 152 -23.25 -12.13 12.57
N GLU A 153 -23.49 -12.74 11.40
CA GLU A 153 -22.92 -14.04 11.05
C GLU A 153 -21.44 -13.91 10.69
N THR A 154 -21.14 -13.06 9.71
CA THR A 154 -19.77 -12.68 9.36
C THR A 154 -19.68 -11.16 9.26
N ILE A 155 -18.53 -10.60 9.62
CA ILE A 155 -18.31 -9.16 9.48
C ILE A 155 -18.38 -8.72 8.00
N PHE A 156 -18.09 -9.63 7.06
CA PHE A 156 -18.27 -9.39 5.64
C PHE A 156 -19.74 -9.10 5.27
N ASP A 157 -20.74 -9.70 5.92
CA ASP A 157 -22.16 -9.44 5.65
C ASP A 157 -22.56 -7.99 5.92
N VAL A 158 -21.95 -7.39 6.95
CA VAL A 158 -22.09 -5.97 7.28
C VAL A 158 -21.47 -5.13 6.16
N GLY A 159 -20.20 -5.40 5.82
CA GLY A 159 -19.46 -4.65 4.81
C GLY A 159 -20.08 -4.72 3.42
N ILE A 160 -20.47 -5.92 2.96
CA ILE A 160 -21.04 -6.11 1.62
C ILE A 160 -22.43 -5.49 1.48
N THR A 161 -23.23 -5.48 2.55
CA THR A 161 -24.54 -4.81 2.53
C THR A 161 -24.38 -3.30 2.48
N LEU A 162 -23.43 -2.74 3.24
CA LEU A 162 -23.06 -1.33 3.17
C LEU A 162 -22.53 -0.96 1.76
N HIS A 163 -21.72 -1.82 1.15
CA HIS A 163 -21.26 -1.64 -0.24
C HIS A 163 -22.44 -1.61 -1.23
N GLN A 164 -23.40 -2.53 -1.12
CA GLN A 164 -24.60 -2.53 -1.97
C GLN A 164 -25.42 -1.25 -1.83
N VAL A 165 -25.53 -0.72 -0.60
CA VAL A 165 -26.20 0.56 -0.34
C VAL A 165 -25.42 1.72 -0.97
N GLY A 166 -24.10 1.75 -0.81
CA GLY A 166 -23.22 2.76 -1.41
C GLY A 166 -23.31 2.75 -2.95
N LEU A 167 -23.18 1.57 -3.56
CA LEU A 167 -23.34 1.37 -5.00
C LEU A 167 -24.73 1.78 -5.50
N CYS A 168 -25.79 1.53 -4.73
CA CYS A 168 -27.14 1.99 -5.09
C CYS A 168 -27.19 3.51 -5.23
N LEU A 169 -26.49 4.26 -4.37
CA LEU A 169 -26.45 5.72 -4.42
C LEU A 169 -25.49 6.23 -5.49
N LEU A 170 -24.37 5.53 -5.72
CA LEU A 170 -23.44 5.82 -6.80
C LEU A 170 -24.08 5.67 -8.19
N LEU A 171 -24.87 4.61 -8.40
CA LEU A 171 -25.46 4.26 -9.69
C LEU A 171 -26.81 4.95 -9.95
N ASP A 172 -27.39 5.63 -8.95
CA ASP A 172 -28.66 6.37 -9.01
C ASP A 172 -28.48 7.80 -8.43
N PRO A 173 -27.87 8.75 -9.19
CA PRO A 173 -27.64 10.12 -8.72
C PRO A 173 -28.88 10.87 -8.22
N PRO A 174 -30.08 10.74 -8.85
CA PRO A 174 -31.31 11.30 -8.29
C PRO A 174 -31.61 10.81 -6.87
N ARG A 175 -31.38 9.51 -6.59
CA ARG A 175 -31.55 8.95 -5.24
C ARG A 175 -30.54 9.52 -4.24
N LEU A 176 -29.28 9.68 -4.64
CA LEU A 176 -28.27 10.33 -3.78
C LEU A 176 -28.70 11.77 -3.41
N ARG A 177 -29.18 12.56 -4.37
CA ARG A 177 -29.72 13.90 -4.08
C ARG A 177 -30.88 13.85 -3.09
N ALA A 178 -31.82 12.92 -3.26
CA ALA A 178 -32.94 12.76 -2.35
C ALA A 178 -32.48 12.37 -0.92
N VAL A 179 -31.46 11.51 -0.80
CA VAL A 179 -30.84 11.16 0.47
C VAL A 179 -30.20 12.37 1.13
N MET A 180 -29.42 13.17 0.39
CA MET A 180 -28.78 14.37 0.94
C MET A 180 -29.81 15.41 1.38
N ALA A 181 -30.86 15.63 0.58
CA ALA A 181 -31.94 16.55 0.93
C ALA A 181 -32.74 16.09 2.16
N GLY A 182 -33.05 14.79 2.27
CA GLY A 182 -33.86 14.25 3.36
C GLY A 182 -33.09 13.92 4.64
N GLY A 183 -31.79 13.63 4.55
CA GLY A 183 -30.93 13.33 5.69
C GLY A 183 -30.41 14.56 6.43
N GLY A 184 -30.41 15.73 5.76
CA GLY A 184 -30.05 17.01 6.36
C GLY A 184 -28.57 17.13 6.76
N LYS A 185 -28.27 18.16 7.56
CA LYS A 185 -26.89 18.56 7.92
C LYS A 185 -26.13 17.49 8.70
N GLU A 186 -26.82 16.70 9.51
CA GLU A 186 -26.16 15.67 10.32
C GLU A 186 -25.61 14.54 9.43
N LEU A 187 -26.38 14.11 8.43
CA LEU A 187 -25.91 13.13 7.46
C LEU A 187 -24.79 13.69 6.59
N GLU A 188 -24.91 14.94 6.11
CA GLU A 188 -23.84 15.60 5.35
C GLU A 188 -22.54 15.62 6.14
N SER A 189 -22.59 16.02 7.41
CA SER A 189 -21.41 16.07 8.29
C SER A 189 -20.79 14.69 8.49
N PHE A 190 -21.60 13.66 8.75
CA PHE A 190 -21.11 12.29 8.90
C PHE A 190 -20.40 11.76 7.64
N LEU A 191 -20.94 12.06 6.46
CA LEU A 191 -20.43 11.55 5.18
C LEU A 191 -19.19 12.31 4.69
N LEU A 192 -19.18 13.64 4.86
CA LEU A 192 -18.19 14.51 4.22
C LEU A 192 -17.18 15.13 5.17
N ASP A 193 -17.50 15.25 6.46
CA ASP A 193 -16.66 15.99 7.42
C ASP A 193 -16.03 15.09 8.48
N GLU A 194 -16.77 14.13 9.03
CA GLU A 194 -16.22 13.21 10.04
C GLU A 194 -15.15 12.28 9.46
N GLU A 195 -14.05 12.05 10.18
CA GLU A 195 -12.97 11.15 9.73
C GLU A 195 -13.37 9.67 9.81
N LEU A 196 -12.66 8.82 9.06
CA LEU A 196 -12.80 7.37 9.20
C LEU A 196 -12.18 6.94 10.53
N ASP A 197 -12.92 6.13 11.27
CA ASP A 197 -12.47 5.62 12.55
C ASP A 197 -11.49 4.46 12.35
N VAL A 198 -10.21 4.78 12.19
CA VAL A 198 -9.10 3.81 12.05
C VAL A 198 -8.64 3.23 13.39
N GLY A 199 -9.14 3.73 14.52
CA GLY A 199 -8.85 3.18 15.84
C GLY A 199 -7.53 3.65 16.45
N ALA A 200 -7.53 3.77 17.78
CA ALA A 200 -6.39 4.27 18.54
C ALA A 200 -5.14 3.37 18.41
N PHE A 201 -5.32 2.05 18.28
CA PHE A 201 -4.21 1.11 18.14
C PHE A 201 -3.46 1.29 16.82
N ARG A 202 -4.17 1.45 15.69
CA ARG A 202 -3.53 1.77 14.41
C ARG A 202 -2.81 3.11 14.50
N VAL A 203 -3.46 4.14 15.04
CA VAL A 203 -2.85 5.47 15.23
C VAL A 203 -1.56 5.38 16.05
N ALA A 204 -1.57 4.61 17.14
CA ALA A 204 -0.39 4.37 17.97
C ALA A 204 0.71 3.63 17.21
N ALA A 205 0.39 2.56 16.48
CA ALA A 205 1.35 1.80 15.67
C ALA A 205 2.08 2.70 14.67
N ILE A 206 1.33 3.54 13.96
CA ILE A 206 1.87 4.49 12.97
C ILE A 206 2.75 5.54 13.64
N GLN A 207 2.36 6.03 14.81
CA GLN A 207 3.15 7.02 15.52
C GLN A 207 4.49 6.43 15.99
N VAL A 208 4.48 5.17 16.46
CA VAL A 208 5.69 4.44 16.83
C VAL A 208 6.57 4.21 15.60
N GLU A 209 6.01 3.74 14.49
CA GLU A 209 6.75 3.55 13.23
C GLU A 209 7.43 4.84 12.79
N LYS A 210 6.71 5.97 12.77
CA LYS A 210 7.28 7.28 12.42
C LYS A 210 8.41 7.71 13.35
N ILE A 211 8.30 7.43 14.65
CA ILE A 211 9.36 7.75 15.62
C ILE A 211 10.60 6.91 15.31
N VAL A 212 10.43 5.60 15.10
CA VAL A 212 11.53 4.67 14.78
C VAL A 212 12.18 5.01 13.44
N GLU A 213 11.41 5.44 12.44
CA GLU A 213 11.96 5.84 11.14
C GLU A 213 12.66 7.20 11.16
N ALA A 214 12.17 8.14 11.97
CA ALA A 214 12.76 9.46 12.09
C ALA A 214 14.04 9.46 12.93
N ASP A 215 14.23 8.44 13.79
CA ASP A 215 15.42 8.34 14.63
C ASP A 215 16.62 7.77 13.83
N PRO A 216 17.67 8.59 13.58
CA PRO A 216 18.86 8.14 12.87
C PRO A 216 19.69 7.10 13.65
N GLU A 217 19.35 6.84 14.91
CA GLU A 217 19.98 5.89 15.84
C GLU A 217 19.03 4.74 16.26
N SER A 218 17.84 4.60 15.65
CA SER A 218 16.98 3.46 15.95
C SER A 218 17.63 2.14 15.56
N GLU A 219 17.42 1.11 16.38
CA GLU A 219 18.04 -0.22 16.25
C GLU A 219 17.01 -1.28 15.85
N ASP A 220 17.46 -2.50 15.56
CA ASP A 220 16.57 -3.60 15.15
C ASP A 220 15.52 -3.96 16.20
N ALA A 221 15.84 -3.82 17.49
CA ALA A 221 14.87 -4.04 18.56
C ALA A 221 13.69 -3.05 18.49
N ASP A 222 13.96 -1.77 18.19
CA ASP A 222 12.93 -0.74 18.01
C ASP A 222 12.03 -1.10 16.82
N ARG A 223 12.64 -1.53 15.70
CA ARG A 223 11.92 -1.93 14.48
C ARG A 223 11.06 -3.16 14.71
N VAL A 224 11.58 -4.17 15.41
CA VAL A 224 10.83 -5.39 15.76
C VAL A 224 9.66 -5.05 16.68
N ALA A 225 9.86 -4.16 17.66
CA ALA A 225 8.77 -3.71 18.53
C ALA A 225 7.68 -2.96 17.75
N SER A 226 8.09 -2.05 16.85
CA SER A 226 7.17 -1.35 15.94
C SER A 226 6.37 -2.31 15.08
N SER A 227 7.01 -3.26 14.40
CA SER A 227 6.33 -4.25 13.55
C SER A 227 5.41 -5.20 14.34
N LYS A 228 5.72 -5.50 15.61
CA LYS A 228 4.81 -6.27 16.47
C LYS A 228 3.53 -5.48 16.79
N LEU A 229 3.67 -4.19 17.08
CA LEU A 229 2.53 -3.31 17.33
C LEU A 229 1.67 -3.11 16.08
N GLU A 230 2.31 -2.92 14.92
CA GLU A 230 1.66 -2.85 13.61
C GLU A 230 0.83 -4.11 13.34
N ARG A 231 1.42 -5.30 13.45
CA ARG A 231 0.71 -6.58 13.26
C ARG A 231 -0.47 -6.75 14.20
N ALA A 232 -0.36 -6.30 15.45
CA ALA A 232 -1.48 -6.34 16.39
C ALA A 232 -2.60 -5.37 15.95
N ALA A 233 -2.24 -4.19 15.43
CA ALA A 233 -3.18 -3.19 14.95
C ALA A 233 -3.86 -3.57 13.62
N GLU A 234 -3.25 -4.43 12.80
CA GLU A 234 -3.85 -4.96 11.57
C GLU A 234 -5.17 -5.70 11.80
N ALA A 235 -5.37 -6.26 12.99
CA ALA A 235 -6.62 -6.91 13.37
C ALA A 235 -7.81 -5.94 13.55
N ASP A 236 -7.56 -4.63 13.68
CA ASP A 236 -8.62 -3.61 13.70
C ASP A 236 -9.13 -3.36 12.27
N LEU A 237 -10.30 -3.91 11.95
CA LEU A 237 -10.93 -3.75 10.63
C LEU A 237 -12.20 -2.88 10.68
N ALA A 238 -12.38 -2.07 11.73
CA ALA A 238 -13.57 -1.21 11.85
C ALA A 238 -13.71 -0.24 10.66
N ALA A 239 -12.63 0.48 10.34
CA ALA A 239 -12.58 1.36 9.18
C ALA A 239 -12.75 0.58 7.87
N HIS A 240 -12.12 -0.59 7.76
CA HIS A 240 -12.19 -1.45 6.58
C HIS A 240 -13.63 -1.83 6.24
N THR A 241 -14.43 -2.24 7.22
CA THR A 241 -15.84 -2.62 7.00
C THR A 241 -16.69 -1.44 6.49
N MET A 242 -16.41 -0.21 6.94
CA MET A 242 -17.12 1.00 6.51
C MET A 242 -16.59 1.56 5.17
N ALA A 243 -15.39 1.17 4.76
CA ALA A 243 -14.66 1.81 3.66
C ALA A 243 -15.37 1.68 2.32
N TRP A 244 -16.05 0.55 2.04
CA TRP A 244 -16.84 0.42 0.82
C TRP A 244 -17.90 1.50 0.71
N PHE A 245 -18.79 1.64 1.71
CA PHE A 245 -19.87 2.62 1.68
C PHE A 245 -19.36 4.06 1.62
N MET A 246 -18.36 4.39 2.43
CA MET A 246 -17.79 5.74 2.45
C MET A 246 -17.04 6.05 1.14
N GLY A 247 -16.34 5.06 0.58
CA GLY A 247 -15.67 5.16 -0.71
C GLY A 247 -16.65 5.33 -1.87
N ASP A 248 -17.69 4.49 -1.94
CA ASP A 248 -18.73 4.55 -2.97
C ASP A 248 -19.39 5.93 -3.00
N LEU A 249 -19.71 6.48 -1.83
CA LEU A 249 -20.31 7.82 -1.73
C LEU A 249 -19.33 8.93 -2.12
N ALA A 250 -18.08 8.86 -1.69
CA ALA A 250 -17.08 9.82 -2.10
C ALA A 250 -16.87 9.80 -3.63
N VAL A 251 -16.86 8.62 -4.24
CA VAL A 251 -16.80 8.45 -5.70
C VAL A 251 -18.08 8.98 -6.35
N ALA A 252 -19.25 8.78 -5.76
CA ALA A 252 -20.51 9.30 -6.27
C ALA A 252 -20.52 10.83 -6.32
N PHE A 253 -20.11 11.49 -5.24
CA PHE A 253 -19.97 12.95 -5.23
C PHE A 253 -18.92 13.44 -6.23
N PHE A 254 -17.79 12.74 -6.35
CA PHE A 254 -16.74 13.09 -7.32
C PHE A 254 -17.22 13.03 -8.78
N LEU A 255 -17.98 12.00 -9.14
CA LEU A 255 -18.47 11.77 -10.50
C LEU A 255 -19.72 12.59 -10.86
N ASN A 256 -20.51 13.01 -9.86
CA ASN A 256 -21.74 13.77 -10.11
C ASN A 256 -21.51 15.26 -10.37
N GLU A 257 -20.30 15.78 -10.15
CA GLU A 257 -19.98 17.18 -10.48
C GLU A 257 -20.06 17.42 -11.99
N LYS A 258 -21.00 18.27 -12.40
CA LYS A 258 -21.16 18.75 -13.77
C LYS A 258 -21.02 20.27 -13.82
N ASP A 259 -20.85 20.82 -15.03
CA ASP A 259 -20.73 22.27 -15.22
C ASP A 259 -21.97 23.02 -14.67
N ASP A 260 -23.15 22.41 -14.83
CA ASP A 260 -24.46 22.89 -14.38
C ASP A 260 -24.83 22.49 -12.94
N SER A 261 -23.93 21.80 -12.20
CA SER A 261 -24.17 21.47 -10.79
C SER A 261 -24.37 22.72 -9.93
N ASP A 262 -25.25 22.59 -8.94
CA ASP A 262 -25.51 23.63 -7.96
C ASP A 262 -24.32 23.82 -6.98
N ALA A 263 -24.43 24.82 -6.11
CA ALA A 263 -23.37 25.18 -5.16
C ALA A 263 -23.13 24.08 -4.11
N ASP A 264 -24.16 23.32 -3.72
CA ASP A 264 -24.04 22.23 -2.76
C ASP A 264 -23.34 21.03 -3.39
N GLU A 265 -23.75 20.61 -4.59
CA GLU A 265 -23.11 19.52 -5.34
C GLU A 265 -21.63 19.80 -5.61
N LYS A 266 -21.28 21.03 -6.02
CA LYS A 266 -19.88 21.46 -6.21
C LYS A 266 -19.09 21.40 -4.90
N ARG A 267 -19.70 21.82 -3.77
CA ARG A 267 -19.09 21.71 -2.44
C ARG A 267 -18.85 20.25 -2.06
N TRP A 268 -19.82 19.38 -2.26
CA TRP A 268 -19.73 17.96 -1.93
C TRP A 268 -18.64 17.27 -2.76
N ALA A 269 -18.60 17.53 -4.06
CA ALA A 269 -17.57 17.01 -4.95
C ALA A 269 -16.15 17.45 -4.53
N ALA A 270 -15.97 18.72 -4.16
CA ALA A 270 -14.68 19.23 -3.68
C ALA A 270 -14.23 18.53 -2.38
N LYS A 271 -15.13 18.39 -1.39
CA LYS A 271 -14.85 17.66 -0.14
C LYS A 271 -14.51 16.20 -0.42
N ALA A 272 -15.30 15.52 -1.24
CA ALA A 272 -15.10 14.12 -1.61
C ALA A 272 -13.78 13.90 -2.36
N THR A 273 -13.42 14.78 -3.29
CA THR A 273 -12.14 14.73 -4.01
C THR A 273 -10.97 14.79 -3.03
N LYS A 274 -10.98 15.76 -2.10
CA LYS A 274 -9.93 15.91 -1.09
C LYS A 274 -9.80 14.65 -0.22
N ARG A 275 -10.94 14.06 0.18
CA ARG A 275 -10.97 12.82 0.98
C ARG A 275 -10.43 11.63 0.20
N LEU A 276 -10.89 11.41 -1.03
CA LEU A 276 -10.40 10.33 -1.89
C LEU A 276 -8.89 10.41 -2.07
N VAL A 277 -8.34 11.59 -2.38
CA VAL A 277 -6.89 11.78 -2.50
C VAL A 277 -6.18 11.47 -1.18
N HIS A 278 -6.69 11.98 -0.05
CA HIS A 278 -6.08 11.74 1.26
C HIS A 278 -6.09 10.25 1.64
N TRP A 279 -7.23 9.59 1.53
CA TRP A 279 -7.44 8.19 1.86
C TRP A 279 -6.60 7.26 1.01
N SER A 280 -6.57 7.51 -0.30
CA SER A 280 -5.92 6.62 -1.26
C SER A 280 -4.42 6.86 -1.41
N THR A 281 -3.85 7.91 -0.80
CA THR A 281 -2.40 8.20 -0.89
C THR A 281 -1.67 8.20 0.45
N SER A 282 -2.39 8.26 1.57
CA SER A 282 -1.83 8.08 2.91
C SER A 282 -1.48 6.59 3.13
N PRO A 283 -0.21 6.23 3.44
CA PRO A 283 0.18 4.83 3.70
C PRO A 283 -0.73 4.18 4.73
N THR A 284 -0.82 4.84 5.90
CA THR A 284 -1.71 4.53 7.01
C THR A 284 -3.13 4.14 6.60
N LEU A 285 -3.75 4.94 5.73
CA LEU A 285 -5.14 4.72 5.35
C LEU A 285 -5.22 3.62 4.31
N ARG A 286 -4.27 3.55 3.36
CA ARG A 286 -4.20 2.44 2.41
C ARG A 286 -4.05 1.09 3.13
N ASP A 287 -3.26 1.02 4.20
CA ASP A 287 -3.11 -0.22 4.97
C ASP A 287 -4.39 -0.60 5.73
N ALA A 288 -5.18 0.40 6.14
CA ALA A 288 -6.44 0.17 6.85
C ALA A 288 -7.62 -0.16 5.91
N ILE A 289 -7.68 0.46 4.72
CA ILE A 289 -8.88 0.48 3.87
C ILE A 289 -8.62 0.24 2.37
N GLY A 290 -7.40 -0.16 1.99
CA GLY A 290 -6.90 -0.20 0.61
C GLY A 290 -7.83 -0.93 -0.37
N ASP A 291 -8.02 -2.24 -0.21
CA ASP A 291 -8.81 -3.03 -1.15
C ASP A 291 -10.28 -2.58 -1.29
N PRO A 292 -11.03 -2.32 -0.20
CA PRO A 292 -12.37 -1.74 -0.29
C PRO A 292 -12.40 -0.38 -0.99
N LEU A 293 -11.40 0.47 -0.73
CA LEU A 293 -11.30 1.78 -1.35
C LEU A 293 -10.98 1.67 -2.85
N THR A 294 -10.04 0.81 -3.22
CA THR A 294 -9.70 0.52 -4.62
C THR A 294 -10.93 0.01 -5.38
N ASP A 295 -11.71 -0.90 -4.78
CA ASP A 295 -12.96 -1.40 -5.36
C ASP A 295 -13.97 -0.28 -5.63
N ALA A 296 -14.18 0.59 -4.64
CA ALA A 296 -15.06 1.75 -4.76
C ALA A 296 -14.56 2.72 -5.84
N MET A 297 -13.24 2.94 -5.94
CA MET A 297 -12.60 3.90 -6.84
C MET A 297 -12.50 3.48 -8.31
N ARG A 298 -12.73 2.20 -8.66
CA ARG A 298 -12.69 1.72 -10.05
C ARG A 298 -13.41 2.62 -11.08
N PRO A 299 -14.58 3.23 -10.80
CA PRO A 299 -15.26 4.16 -11.71
C PRO A 299 -14.45 5.41 -12.08
N ILE A 300 -13.59 5.89 -11.18
CA ILE A 300 -12.68 7.00 -11.45
C ILE A 300 -11.69 6.61 -12.56
N TYR A 301 -11.25 5.34 -12.56
CA TYR A 301 -10.25 4.84 -13.50
C TYR A 301 -10.83 4.48 -14.88
N TRP A 302 -12.14 4.25 -14.99
CA TRP A 302 -12.74 3.79 -16.25
C TRP A 302 -12.90 4.85 -17.33
N THR A 303 -12.90 6.13 -16.97
CA THR A 303 -13.05 7.23 -17.93
C THR A 303 -11.84 8.16 -17.87
N THR A 304 -11.34 8.56 -19.04
CA THR A 304 -10.18 9.45 -19.15
C THR A 304 -10.40 10.78 -18.41
N THR A 305 -11.60 11.34 -18.48
CA THR A 305 -11.94 12.62 -17.84
C THR A 305 -11.87 12.51 -16.32
N ALA A 306 -12.53 11.51 -15.73
CA ALA A 306 -12.51 11.27 -14.29
C ALA A 306 -11.10 10.98 -13.79
N LEU A 307 -10.36 10.12 -14.51
CA LEU A 307 -8.99 9.76 -14.20
C LEU A 307 -8.06 10.97 -14.19
N VAL A 308 -8.10 11.80 -15.24
CA VAL A 308 -7.27 13.00 -15.33
C VAL A 308 -7.61 13.99 -14.22
N LYS A 309 -8.90 14.23 -13.95
CA LYS A 309 -9.36 15.11 -12.86
C LYS A 309 -8.83 14.63 -11.50
N PHE A 310 -8.94 13.34 -11.23
CA PHE A 310 -8.46 12.75 -9.98
C PHE A 310 -6.93 12.82 -9.84
N CYS A 311 -6.19 12.49 -10.91
CA CYS A 311 -4.73 12.60 -10.92
C CYS A 311 -4.27 14.04 -10.69
N GLN A 312 -4.89 15.02 -11.33
CA GLN A 312 -4.57 16.45 -11.16
C GLN A 312 -4.93 16.99 -9.77
N ALA A 313 -5.90 16.37 -9.08
CA ALA A 313 -6.19 16.66 -7.69
C ALA A 313 -5.14 16.08 -6.70
N GLY A 314 -4.15 15.33 -7.18
CA GLY A 314 -3.11 14.69 -6.39
C GLY A 314 -3.30 13.17 -6.19
N GLY A 315 -4.29 12.58 -6.86
CA GLY A 315 -4.61 11.15 -6.79
C GLY A 315 -3.69 10.24 -7.60
N LEU A 316 -2.68 10.77 -8.30
CA LEU A 316 -1.82 9.94 -9.17
C LEU A 316 -1.08 8.85 -8.39
N GLY A 317 -0.58 9.17 -7.19
CA GLY A 317 0.07 8.19 -6.32
C GLY A 317 -0.85 7.04 -5.89
N ALA A 318 -2.17 7.25 -5.85
CA ALA A 318 -3.12 6.20 -5.51
C ALA A 318 -3.23 5.14 -6.60
N LEU A 319 -3.25 5.55 -7.87
CA LEU A 319 -3.28 4.62 -9.01
C LEU A 319 -2.02 3.74 -9.03
N PHE A 320 -0.85 4.33 -8.75
CA PHE A 320 0.38 3.55 -8.58
C PHE A 320 0.26 2.62 -7.37
N GLY A 321 -0.25 3.10 -6.24
CA GLY A 321 -0.43 2.26 -5.05
C GLY A 321 -1.34 1.07 -5.30
N ASP A 322 -2.42 1.26 -6.06
CA ASP A 322 -3.36 0.19 -6.39
C ASP A 322 -2.77 -0.80 -7.40
N TRP A 323 -1.96 -0.34 -8.33
CA TRP A 323 -1.15 -1.21 -9.20
C TRP A 323 -0.12 -2.03 -8.41
N VAL A 324 0.39 -1.47 -7.32
CA VAL A 324 1.47 -2.04 -6.54
C VAL A 324 0.98 -3.05 -5.52
N ASN A 325 -0.04 -2.69 -4.75
CA ASN A 325 -0.51 -3.43 -3.58
C ASN A 325 -2.05 -3.33 -3.45
N SER A 326 -2.77 -3.91 -4.40
CA SER A 326 -4.21 -4.16 -4.27
C SER A 326 -4.65 -5.39 -5.06
N SER A 327 -5.82 -5.92 -4.71
CA SER A 327 -6.54 -6.93 -5.50
C SER A 327 -6.88 -6.42 -6.92
N GLY A 328 -6.87 -5.09 -7.13
CA GLY A 328 -7.13 -4.41 -8.41
C GLY A 328 -5.88 -4.17 -9.26
N GLN A 329 -4.72 -4.74 -8.92
CA GLN A 329 -3.43 -4.45 -9.57
C GLN A 329 -3.44 -4.60 -11.10
N VAL A 330 -4.13 -5.61 -11.64
CA VAL A 330 -4.16 -5.88 -13.09
C VAL A 330 -4.91 -4.76 -13.83
N LEU A 331 -6.09 -4.38 -13.33
CA LEU A 331 -6.85 -3.25 -13.87
C LEU A 331 -6.01 -1.97 -13.80
N CYS A 332 -5.37 -1.70 -12.67
CA CYS A 332 -4.58 -0.48 -12.51
C CYS A 332 -3.35 -0.45 -13.43
N GLY A 333 -2.72 -1.61 -13.69
CA GLY A 333 -1.67 -1.76 -14.70
C GLY A 333 -2.16 -1.40 -16.11
N GLU A 334 -3.29 -1.97 -16.54
CA GLU A 334 -3.92 -1.66 -17.84
C GLU A 334 -4.27 -0.18 -18.00
N ILE A 335 -4.66 0.48 -16.91
CA ILE A 335 -4.95 1.92 -16.88
C ILE A 335 -3.65 2.74 -16.95
N LEU A 336 -2.60 2.32 -16.24
CA LEU A 336 -1.29 2.98 -16.27
C LEU A 336 -0.65 2.91 -17.66
N GLU A 337 -0.75 1.77 -18.36
CA GLU A 337 -0.29 1.63 -19.75
C GLU A 337 -0.89 2.66 -20.71
N LYS A 338 -2.13 3.08 -20.42
CA LYS A 338 -2.91 4.02 -21.24
C LYS A 338 -3.04 5.41 -20.60
N LEU A 339 -2.28 5.67 -19.53
CA LEU A 339 -2.41 6.91 -18.75
C LEU A 339 -2.03 8.13 -19.62
N PRO A 340 -2.98 9.05 -19.90
CA PRO A 340 -2.71 10.19 -20.77
C PRO A 340 -1.69 11.15 -20.16
N ASP A 341 -0.93 11.84 -21.00
CA ASP A 341 0.05 12.87 -20.57
C ASP A 341 -0.61 13.98 -19.73
N ALA A 342 -1.90 14.27 -19.96
CA ALA A 342 -2.67 15.24 -19.18
C ALA A 342 -2.78 14.88 -17.68
N ALA A 343 -2.76 13.60 -17.32
CA ALA A 343 -2.80 13.16 -15.92
C ALA A 343 -1.53 13.55 -15.15
N TRP A 344 -0.41 13.75 -15.86
CA TRP A 344 0.87 14.14 -15.29
C TRP A 344 1.03 15.64 -15.12
N LYS A 345 0.06 16.46 -15.55
CA LYS A 345 0.08 17.92 -15.34
C LYS A 345 -0.32 18.26 -13.89
N ASN A 346 0.12 19.41 -13.40
CA ASN A 346 -0.25 20.00 -12.11
C ASN A 346 0.04 19.12 -10.87
N GLN A 347 1.00 18.20 -10.94
CA GLN A 347 1.36 17.36 -9.80
C GLN A 347 2.13 18.18 -8.77
N THR A 348 1.68 18.10 -7.52
CA THR A 348 2.38 18.71 -6.39
C THR A 348 3.59 17.85 -5.99
N PRO A 349 4.56 18.42 -5.26
CA PRO A 349 5.67 17.64 -4.74
C PRO A 349 5.23 16.48 -3.83
N THR A 350 4.11 16.63 -3.11
CA THR A 350 3.53 15.56 -2.28
C THR A 350 2.98 14.44 -3.15
N SER A 351 2.25 14.76 -4.23
CA SER A 351 1.74 13.76 -5.18
C SER A 351 2.88 12.94 -5.80
N LEU A 352 3.94 13.62 -6.27
CA LEU A 352 5.10 12.95 -6.86
C LEU A 352 5.87 12.10 -5.85
N ARG A 353 5.93 12.52 -4.58
CA ARG A 353 6.50 11.70 -3.50
C ARG A 353 5.73 10.41 -3.29
N HIS A 354 4.40 10.45 -3.40
CA HIS A 354 3.59 9.23 -3.33
C HIS A 354 3.90 8.31 -4.51
N VAL A 355 3.99 8.82 -5.74
CA VAL A 355 4.37 8.01 -6.91
C VAL A 355 5.74 7.35 -6.72
N THR A 356 6.76 8.08 -6.28
CA THR A 356 8.09 7.50 -6.02
C THR A 356 8.05 6.42 -4.95
N ARG A 357 7.28 6.62 -3.88
CA ARG A 357 7.12 5.63 -2.80
C ARG A 357 6.54 4.32 -3.32
N GLU A 358 5.49 4.38 -4.12
CA GLU A 358 4.83 3.17 -4.65
C GLU A 358 5.76 2.43 -5.63
N ILE A 359 6.51 3.16 -6.46
CA ILE A 359 7.54 2.57 -7.33
C ILE A 359 8.63 1.85 -6.52
N GLN A 360 9.13 2.47 -5.45
CA GLN A 360 10.09 1.84 -4.54
C GLN A 360 9.53 0.58 -3.91
N PHE A 361 8.29 0.64 -3.42
CA PHE A 361 7.62 -0.51 -2.84
C PHE A 361 7.52 -1.65 -3.85
N LYS A 362 7.12 -1.37 -5.10
CA LYS A 362 7.04 -2.37 -6.17
C LYS A 362 8.39 -3.02 -6.47
N LEU A 363 9.44 -2.21 -6.64
CA LEU A 363 10.79 -2.71 -6.88
C LEU A 363 11.33 -3.54 -5.70
N THR A 364 10.95 -3.19 -4.47
CA THR A 364 11.33 -3.96 -3.28
C THR A 364 10.72 -5.37 -3.30
N HIS A 365 9.48 -5.51 -3.77
CA HIS A 365 8.75 -6.78 -3.79
C HIS A 365 9.07 -7.63 -5.03
N GLU A 366 9.22 -7.01 -6.20
CA GLU A 366 9.46 -7.73 -7.46
C GLU A 366 10.96 -7.85 -7.82
N GLY A 367 11.82 -7.10 -7.13
CA GLY A 367 13.25 -7.06 -7.33
C GLY A 367 13.69 -6.12 -8.46
N ASP A 368 15.01 -5.92 -8.56
CA ASP A 368 15.61 -4.95 -9.49
C ASP A 368 15.25 -5.20 -10.97
N GLY A 369 14.96 -6.45 -11.36
CA GLY A 369 14.57 -6.79 -12.73
C GLY A 369 13.30 -6.06 -13.19
N PHE A 370 12.44 -5.68 -12.25
CA PHE A 370 11.25 -4.87 -12.52
C PHE A 370 11.57 -3.46 -13.03
N ALA A 371 12.81 -2.98 -12.88
CA ALA A 371 13.26 -1.71 -13.46
C ALA A 371 13.13 -1.69 -15.02
N SER A 372 12.97 -2.85 -15.66
CA SER A 372 12.74 -2.97 -17.11
C SER A 372 11.26 -2.87 -17.53
N ASP A 373 10.34 -2.77 -16.57
CA ASP A 373 8.91 -2.73 -16.82
C ASP A 373 8.50 -1.49 -17.65
N PRO A 374 7.68 -1.65 -18.72
CA PRO A 374 7.26 -0.54 -19.57
C PRO A 374 6.47 0.55 -18.85
N ILE A 375 5.63 0.20 -17.87
CA ILE A 375 4.85 1.16 -17.10
C ILE A 375 5.80 2.01 -16.25
N LEU A 376 6.77 1.37 -15.61
CA LEU A 376 7.78 2.08 -14.84
C LEU A 376 8.62 3.02 -15.72
N ILE A 377 9.11 2.54 -16.86
CA ILE A 377 9.89 3.36 -17.81
C ILE A 377 9.10 4.59 -18.25
N ASP A 378 7.83 4.42 -18.63
CA ASP A 378 6.97 5.52 -19.07
C ASP A 378 6.68 6.50 -17.92
N ALA A 379 6.45 6.00 -16.71
CA ALA A 379 6.25 6.81 -15.52
C ALA A 379 7.48 7.70 -15.22
N LEU A 380 8.68 7.12 -15.21
CA LEU A 380 9.92 7.87 -14.96
C LEU A 380 10.17 8.91 -16.06
N PHE A 381 9.92 8.54 -17.33
CA PHE A 381 9.99 9.47 -18.45
C PHE A 381 9.03 10.66 -18.28
N LYS A 382 7.75 10.40 -17.99
CA LYS A 382 6.74 11.46 -17.82
C LYS A 382 7.04 12.32 -16.59
N MET A 383 7.48 11.73 -15.47
CA MET A 383 7.94 12.48 -14.30
C MET A 383 9.08 13.45 -14.65
N TYR A 384 10.10 12.98 -15.35
CA TYR A 384 11.23 13.82 -15.75
C TYR A 384 10.83 14.88 -16.76
N LYS A 385 10.03 14.53 -17.76
CA LYS A 385 9.52 15.45 -18.79
C LYS A 385 8.81 16.66 -18.18
N HIS A 386 8.00 16.46 -17.14
CA HIS A 386 7.19 17.52 -16.53
C HIS A 386 7.89 18.22 -15.36
N TYR A 387 8.78 17.53 -14.62
CA TYR A 387 9.31 18.00 -13.33
C TYR A 387 10.84 17.97 -13.20
N GLY A 388 11.55 17.53 -14.23
CA GLY A 388 13.01 17.40 -14.24
C GLY A 388 13.51 16.45 -13.15
N LEU A 389 14.66 16.78 -12.55
CA LEU A 389 15.32 15.92 -11.56
C LEU A 389 14.72 15.99 -10.14
N ALA A 390 13.86 16.96 -9.86
CA ALA A 390 13.39 17.23 -8.50
C ALA A 390 12.67 16.04 -7.83
N PRO A 391 11.80 15.27 -8.51
CA PRO A 391 11.14 14.11 -7.90
C PRO A 391 12.13 13.00 -7.53
N PHE A 392 13.11 12.73 -8.39
CA PHE A 392 14.12 11.70 -8.16
C PHE A 392 15.03 12.05 -7.00
N HIS A 393 15.42 13.32 -6.87
CA HIS A 393 16.18 13.78 -5.71
C HIS A 393 15.43 13.57 -4.37
N LYS A 394 14.12 13.84 -4.36
CA LYS A 394 13.29 13.60 -3.18
C LYS A 394 13.08 12.12 -2.91
N GLY A 395 12.88 11.32 -3.95
CA GLY A 395 12.77 9.86 -3.87
C GLY A 395 14.03 9.24 -3.28
N ALA A 396 15.21 9.63 -3.77
CA ALA A 396 16.51 9.16 -3.29
C ALA A 396 16.72 9.41 -1.78
N LYS A 397 16.29 10.57 -1.29
CA LYS A 397 16.33 10.92 0.14
C LYS A 397 15.34 10.14 1.01
N ALA A 398 14.31 9.55 0.41
CA ALA A 398 13.28 8.79 1.12
C ALA A 398 13.56 7.28 1.13
N GLU A 399 14.54 6.79 0.35
CA GLU A 399 14.96 5.39 0.32
C GLU A 399 15.48 4.94 1.70
N LYS A 400 14.87 3.89 2.26
CA LYS A 400 15.32 3.21 3.47
C LYS A 400 16.47 2.24 3.15
N SER A 401 17.13 1.71 4.18
CA SER A 401 18.27 0.77 4.01
C SER A 401 17.94 -0.49 3.20
N ARG A 402 16.68 -0.92 3.23
CA ARG A 402 16.15 -2.06 2.48
C ARG A 402 15.60 -1.71 1.10
N ASP A 403 15.42 -0.42 0.82
CA ASP A 403 14.80 0.01 -0.42
C ASP A 403 15.83 -0.05 -1.57
N PRO A 404 15.38 -0.36 -2.79
CA PRO A 404 16.22 -0.27 -3.99
C PRO A 404 16.73 1.16 -4.18
N ILE A 405 18.03 1.29 -4.47
CA ILE A 405 18.73 2.58 -4.68
C ILE A 405 18.44 3.23 -6.04
N VAL A 406 17.28 2.94 -6.62
CA VAL A 406 16.96 3.26 -8.02
C VAL A 406 16.96 4.77 -8.26
N PHE A 407 16.40 5.57 -7.34
CA PHE A 407 16.33 7.00 -7.53
C PHE A 407 17.65 7.68 -7.21
N HIS A 408 18.37 7.18 -6.20
CA HIS A 408 19.76 7.58 -5.98
C HIS A 408 20.62 7.35 -7.23
N TYR A 409 20.47 6.18 -7.86
CA TYR A 409 21.18 5.84 -9.09
C TYR A 409 20.80 6.76 -10.24
N ILE A 410 19.51 6.93 -10.53
CA ILE A 410 19.00 7.80 -11.60
C ILE A 410 19.53 9.23 -11.43
N GLU A 411 19.35 9.82 -10.25
CA GLU A 411 19.79 11.19 -9.97
C GLU A 411 21.30 11.33 -10.20
N ARG A 412 22.08 10.39 -9.68
CA ARG A 412 23.53 10.40 -9.78
C ARG A 412 24.01 10.26 -11.23
N GLN A 413 23.45 9.34 -12.01
CA GLN A 413 23.89 9.12 -13.39
C GLN A 413 23.56 10.33 -14.26
N ILE A 414 22.34 10.86 -14.18
CA ILE A 414 21.93 12.01 -14.99
C ILE A 414 22.81 13.23 -14.65
N LYS A 415 23.06 13.49 -13.36
CA LYS A 415 23.93 14.62 -12.95
C LYS A 415 25.39 14.44 -13.34
N ARG A 416 25.95 13.24 -13.14
CA ARG A 416 27.38 12.98 -13.38
C ARG A 416 27.70 12.97 -14.87
N ASP A 417 26.85 12.33 -15.67
CA ASP A 417 27.14 12.08 -17.09
C ASP A 417 26.45 13.09 -18.01
N GLY A 418 25.67 14.02 -17.46
CA GLY A 418 24.93 15.03 -18.23
C GLY A 418 23.91 14.41 -19.19
N LEU A 419 23.28 13.30 -18.80
CA LEU A 419 22.39 12.54 -19.69
C LEU A 419 21.11 13.32 -20.00
N GLU A 420 20.80 13.44 -21.29
CA GLU A 420 19.54 14.02 -21.73
C GLU A 420 18.48 12.94 -21.92
N MET A 421 17.56 12.82 -20.96
CA MET A 421 16.53 11.78 -20.95
C MET A 421 15.29 12.20 -21.76
N ARG A 422 15.38 12.15 -23.10
CA ARG A 422 14.36 12.71 -24.02
C ARG A 422 13.29 11.73 -24.46
N THR A 423 13.56 10.43 -24.39
CA THR A 423 12.68 9.36 -24.91
C THR A 423 12.60 8.19 -23.94
N PRO A 424 11.53 7.37 -23.99
CA PRO A 424 11.47 6.11 -23.22
C PRO A 424 12.65 5.16 -23.46
N ALA A 425 13.28 5.21 -24.65
CA ALA A 425 14.45 4.41 -24.96
C ALA A 425 15.71 4.85 -24.18
N ASP A 426 15.83 6.14 -23.84
CA ASP A 426 16.90 6.65 -22.98
C ASP A 426 16.78 6.07 -21.57
N TRP A 427 15.55 6.04 -21.04
CA TRP A 427 15.22 5.45 -19.75
C TRP A 427 15.49 3.96 -19.69
N ARG A 428 15.08 3.22 -20.72
CA ARG A 428 15.40 1.78 -20.82
C ARG A 428 16.90 1.54 -20.75
N ARG A 429 17.72 2.28 -21.51
CA ARG A 429 19.19 2.15 -21.48
C ARG A 429 19.77 2.43 -20.09
N LEU A 430 19.28 3.48 -19.42
CA LEU A 430 19.74 3.82 -18.06
C LEU A 430 19.39 2.71 -17.05
N LEU A 431 18.18 2.16 -17.14
CA LEU A 431 17.68 1.13 -16.22
C LEU A 431 18.27 -0.26 -16.52
N ASP A 432 18.57 -0.57 -17.78
CA ASP A 432 19.35 -1.76 -18.14
C ASP A 432 20.74 -1.70 -17.49
N SER A 433 21.37 -0.51 -17.47
CA SER A 433 22.63 -0.32 -16.75
C SER A 433 22.47 -0.42 -15.23
N TYR A 434 21.31 -0.06 -14.67
CA TYR A 434 20.99 -0.25 -13.25
C TYR A 434 20.89 -1.75 -12.90
N ILE A 435 20.10 -2.50 -13.67
CA ILE A 435 19.87 -3.94 -13.48
C ILE A 435 21.18 -4.72 -13.55
N ASN A 436 22.06 -4.34 -14.48
CA ASN A 436 23.35 -5.00 -14.70
C ASN A 436 24.49 -4.42 -13.84
N MET A 437 24.18 -3.54 -12.89
CA MET A 437 25.18 -2.93 -12.03
C MET A 437 25.93 -4.00 -11.21
N PRO A 438 27.28 -3.96 -11.15
CA PRO A 438 28.01 -4.90 -10.31
C PRO A 438 27.56 -4.79 -8.84
N ARG A 439 27.30 -5.93 -8.19
CA ARG A 439 26.80 -5.98 -6.80
C ARG A 439 27.65 -5.17 -5.81
N SER A 440 28.96 -5.06 -6.05
CA SER A 440 29.85 -4.23 -5.24
C SER A 440 29.62 -2.73 -5.40
N VAL A 441 29.20 -2.25 -6.59
CA VAL A 441 28.77 -0.86 -6.79
C VAL A 441 27.45 -0.63 -6.08
N ASN A 442 26.47 -1.53 -6.28
CA ASN A 442 25.16 -1.45 -5.63
C ASN A 442 25.34 -1.39 -4.09
N ARG A 443 26.13 -2.29 -3.51
CA ARG A 443 26.43 -2.27 -2.06
C ARG A 443 27.05 -0.95 -1.59
N ARG A 444 27.96 -0.35 -2.37
CA ARG A 444 28.56 0.95 -2.03
C ARG A 444 27.54 2.08 -2.05
N TYR A 445 26.67 2.11 -3.05
CA TYR A 445 25.61 3.11 -3.16
C TYR A 445 24.58 2.94 -2.05
N SER A 446 24.14 1.71 -1.79
CA SER A 446 23.26 1.37 -0.66
C SER A 446 23.86 1.83 0.66
N TRP A 447 25.13 1.48 0.92
CA TRP A 447 25.85 1.96 2.12
C TRP A 447 25.88 3.47 2.23
N SER A 448 26.20 4.18 1.13
CA SER A 448 26.29 5.64 1.12
C SER A 448 24.93 6.29 1.43
N ASN A 449 23.82 5.62 1.13
CA ASN A 449 22.47 6.11 1.33
C ASN A 449 21.88 5.75 2.71
N MET A 450 22.49 4.83 3.45
CA MET A 450 22.00 4.41 4.77
C MET A 450 22.16 5.48 5.85
N THR A 451 21.24 5.46 6.81
CA THR A 451 21.39 6.17 8.09
C THR A 451 22.59 5.65 8.87
N ILE A 452 23.02 6.39 9.88
CA ILE A 452 24.16 5.99 10.71
C ILE A 452 23.85 4.71 11.48
N SER A 453 22.67 4.58 12.09
CA SER A 453 22.28 3.31 12.72
C SER A 453 22.30 2.16 11.72
N GLY A 454 21.70 2.36 10.54
CA GLY A 454 21.67 1.31 9.51
C GLY A 454 23.08 0.84 9.11
N LYS A 455 24.08 1.72 9.09
CA LYS A 455 25.47 1.35 8.83
C LYS A 455 26.06 0.48 9.96
N TRP A 456 25.73 0.76 11.22
CA TRP A 456 26.16 -0.04 12.36
C TRP A 456 25.46 -1.40 12.43
N ASP A 457 24.17 -1.43 12.13
CA ASP A 457 23.36 -2.66 12.10
C ASP A 457 23.76 -3.59 10.95
N CYS A 458 24.37 -3.03 9.89
CA CYS A 458 24.70 -3.77 8.67
C CYS A 458 26.20 -4.01 8.45
N LEU A 459 27.05 -3.90 9.48
CA LEU A 459 28.50 -4.13 9.35
C LEU A 459 28.81 -5.51 8.75
N GLU A 460 28.04 -6.52 9.09
CA GLU A 460 28.21 -7.89 8.65
C GLU A 460 27.90 -8.06 7.14
N TYR A 461 27.08 -7.17 6.58
CA TYR A 461 26.55 -7.25 5.23
C TYR A 461 27.21 -6.30 4.22
N TYR A 462 28.14 -5.43 4.64
CA TYR A 462 28.76 -4.38 3.79
C TYR A 462 30.29 -4.31 3.92
N GLY A 463 30.91 -3.32 3.25
CA GLY A 463 32.35 -3.02 3.32
C GLY A 463 33.27 -4.09 2.72
N CYS A 464 33.57 -5.15 3.47
CA CYS A 464 34.59 -6.13 3.11
C CYS A 464 34.05 -7.56 3.00
N SER A 465 34.35 -8.23 1.89
CA SER A 465 34.02 -9.64 1.67
C SER A 465 34.87 -10.63 2.47
N ASN A 466 35.93 -10.21 3.16
CA ASN A 466 36.75 -11.08 4.01
C ASN A 466 36.09 -11.45 5.35
N GLY A 467 34.79 -11.15 5.51
CA GLY A 467 33.98 -11.55 6.65
C GLY A 467 34.61 -11.23 8.00
N GLU A 468 34.56 -12.19 8.91
CA GLU A 468 35.11 -12.11 10.27
C GLU A 468 36.65 -12.02 10.31
N ALA A 469 37.33 -12.36 9.21
CA ALA A 469 38.77 -12.21 9.10
C ALA A 469 39.19 -10.77 8.77
N CYS A 470 38.24 -9.84 8.54
CA CYS A 470 38.53 -8.43 8.32
C CYS A 470 38.88 -7.71 9.63
N PRO A 471 40.14 -7.23 9.82
CA PRO A 471 40.54 -6.56 11.05
C PRO A 471 39.80 -5.24 11.28
N GLU A 472 39.52 -4.52 10.18
CA GLU A 472 38.81 -3.24 10.23
C GLU A 472 37.34 -3.43 10.62
N ARG A 473 36.69 -4.49 10.14
CA ARG A 473 35.32 -4.83 10.55
C ARG A 473 35.27 -5.15 12.04
N LYS A 474 36.19 -5.97 12.55
CA LYS A 474 36.32 -6.28 13.98
C LYS A 474 36.52 -5.04 14.84
N ALA A 475 37.35 -4.09 14.38
CA ALA A 475 37.54 -2.84 15.09
C ALA A 475 36.27 -1.97 15.10
N LEU A 476 35.49 -1.96 14.02
CA LEU A 476 34.20 -1.28 13.96
C LEU A 476 33.13 -1.99 14.82
N GLU A 477 33.10 -3.31 14.86
CA GLU A 477 32.22 -4.10 15.74
C GLU A 477 32.52 -3.80 17.23
N ALA A 478 33.80 -3.73 17.62
CA ALA A 478 34.18 -3.35 18.99
C ALA A 478 33.77 -1.91 19.33
N LEU A 479 33.85 -0.99 18.35
CA LEU A 479 33.35 0.39 18.53
C LEU A 479 31.83 0.42 18.63
N ARG A 480 31.10 -0.43 17.89
CA ARG A 480 29.65 -0.57 17.97
C ARG A 480 29.21 -0.95 19.38
N GLU A 481 29.89 -1.90 20.03
CA GLU A 481 29.60 -2.33 21.41
C GLU A 481 29.81 -1.22 22.46
N GLN A 482 30.64 -0.22 22.14
CA GLN A 482 30.92 0.90 23.02
C GLN A 482 30.02 2.11 22.75
N ARG A 483 29.16 2.04 21.73
CA ARG A 483 28.28 3.15 21.39
C ARG A 483 27.23 3.36 22.48
N VAL A 484 26.96 4.63 22.75
CA VAL A 484 25.85 5.06 23.60
C VAL A 484 24.93 5.91 22.74
N ARG A 485 23.64 5.56 22.69
CA ARG A 485 22.62 6.33 21.95
C ARG A 485 22.62 7.78 22.41
N GLY A 486 22.56 8.72 21.46
CA GLY A 486 22.67 10.16 21.70
C GLY A 486 24.11 10.70 21.80
N VAL A 487 25.13 9.84 21.85
CA VAL A 487 26.54 10.26 21.87
C VAL A 487 27.18 10.02 20.49
N ARG A 488 27.56 11.12 19.83
CA ARG A 488 28.07 11.11 18.45
C ARG A 488 29.58 11.35 18.42
N ASP A 489 30.32 10.50 17.70
CA ASP A 489 31.75 10.67 17.45
C ASP A 489 31.98 10.84 15.93
N PRO A 490 32.22 12.08 15.46
CA PRO A 490 32.41 12.35 14.03
C PRO A 490 33.59 11.61 13.41
N ALA A 491 34.65 11.31 14.17
CA ALA A 491 35.83 10.61 13.65
C ALA A 491 35.51 9.13 13.41
N VAL A 492 34.82 8.50 14.36
CA VAL A 492 34.35 7.11 14.23
C VAL A 492 33.32 6.99 13.11
N GLU A 493 32.38 7.92 12.99
CA GLU A 493 31.39 7.94 11.91
C GLU A 493 32.04 8.13 10.53
N GLN A 494 33.06 8.99 10.43
CA GLN A 494 33.80 9.15 9.19
C GLN A 494 34.57 7.87 8.83
N ARG A 495 35.12 7.17 9.82
CA ARG A 495 35.79 5.87 9.63
C ARG A 495 34.81 4.82 9.11
N LEU A 496 33.64 4.71 9.73
CA LEU A 496 32.53 3.84 9.31
C LEU A 496 32.10 4.14 7.87
N GLU A 497 31.89 5.42 7.54
CA GLU A 497 31.50 5.86 6.21
C GLU A 497 32.53 5.41 5.16
N LYS A 498 33.81 5.69 5.40
CA LYS A 498 34.90 5.31 4.49
C LYS A 498 34.99 3.80 4.28
N TRP A 499 34.80 3.02 5.34
CA TRP A 499 34.91 1.56 5.28
C TRP A 499 33.91 0.92 4.30
N GLY A 500 32.64 1.33 4.36
CA GLY A 500 31.62 0.77 3.46
C GLY A 500 31.50 1.48 2.11
N ALA A 501 31.81 2.77 2.01
CA ALA A 501 31.68 3.52 0.76
C ALA A 501 32.88 3.36 -0.20
N LYS A 502 34.07 3.05 0.32
CA LYS A 502 35.32 3.01 -0.48
C LYS A 502 36.03 1.64 -0.55
N PRO A 503 35.38 0.47 -0.42
CA PRO A 503 36.08 -0.78 -0.62
C PRO A 503 36.51 -0.94 -2.09
N ARG A 504 37.68 -1.54 -2.29
CA ARG A 504 38.27 -1.83 -3.60
C ARG A 504 37.59 -3.05 -4.20
N GLN A 505 37.08 -2.91 -5.42
CA GLN A 505 36.45 -4.01 -6.13
C GLN A 505 37.49 -5.02 -6.61
N CYS A 506 37.13 -6.30 -6.64
CA CYS A 506 37.95 -7.31 -7.31
C CYS A 506 38.06 -6.98 -8.80
N ALA A 507 39.26 -6.69 -9.30
CA ALA A 507 39.48 -6.30 -10.69
C ALA A 507 39.03 -7.35 -11.72
N ALA A 508 39.00 -8.63 -11.33
CA ALA A 508 38.65 -9.72 -12.23
C ALA A 508 37.15 -9.96 -12.38
N CYS A 509 36.37 -9.86 -11.29
CA CYS A 509 34.93 -10.13 -11.36
C CYS A 509 34.06 -8.89 -11.09
N GLY A 510 34.55 -7.87 -10.37
CA GLY A 510 33.75 -6.72 -9.96
C GLY A 510 32.63 -7.04 -8.96
N TRP A 511 32.43 -8.30 -8.56
CA TRP A 511 31.31 -8.73 -7.70
C TRP A 511 31.61 -8.64 -6.21
N THR A 512 32.87 -8.78 -5.81
CA THR A 512 33.33 -8.70 -4.42
C THR A 512 34.12 -7.42 -4.19
N ALA A 513 34.15 -6.97 -2.94
CA ALA A 513 34.89 -5.77 -2.55
C ALA A 513 35.65 -6.01 -1.24
N TYR A 514 36.81 -5.36 -1.11
CA TYR A 514 37.70 -5.51 0.03
C TYR A 514 38.12 -4.13 0.55
N CYS A 515 38.15 -3.96 1.87
CA CYS A 515 38.67 -2.72 2.45
C CYS A 515 40.18 -2.56 2.23
N SER A 516 40.91 -3.66 2.03
CA SER A 516 42.34 -3.67 1.74
C SER A 516 42.76 -4.82 0.81
N SER A 517 43.97 -4.71 0.24
CA SER A 517 44.56 -5.75 -0.61
C SER A 517 44.93 -7.00 0.20
N GLU A 518 45.23 -6.84 1.48
CA GLU A 518 45.50 -7.92 2.44
C GLU A 518 44.24 -8.75 2.68
N CYS A 519 43.09 -8.08 2.90
CA CYS A 519 41.81 -8.78 3.03
C CYS A 519 41.45 -9.58 1.77
N GLN A 520 41.78 -9.04 0.58
CA GLN A 520 41.59 -9.77 -0.67
C GLN A 520 42.49 -11.02 -0.75
N LYS A 521 43.76 -10.91 -0.36
CA LYS A 521 44.72 -12.03 -0.39
C LYS A 521 44.28 -13.14 0.56
N VAL A 522 43.82 -12.80 1.76
CA VAL A 522 43.34 -13.76 2.76
C VAL A 522 42.09 -14.48 2.24
N HIS A 523 41.09 -13.76 1.75
CA HIS A 523 39.85 -14.34 1.22
C HIS A 523 40.02 -15.02 -0.16
N TRP A 524 41.20 -14.95 -0.79
CA TRP A 524 41.35 -15.35 -2.19
C TRP A 524 41.08 -16.85 -2.41
N ALA A 525 41.47 -17.71 -1.47
CA ALA A 525 41.25 -19.16 -1.59
C ALA A 525 39.76 -19.48 -1.76
N ASP A 526 38.91 -18.85 -0.95
CA ASP A 526 37.45 -19.05 -0.96
C ASP A 526 36.79 -18.29 -2.11
N HIS A 527 37.29 -17.10 -2.45
CA HIS A 527 36.73 -16.28 -3.51
C HIS A 527 37.03 -16.80 -4.92
N LYS A 528 38.20 -17.41 -5.15
CA LYS A 528 38.71 -17.75 -6.49
C LYS A 528 37.73 -18.62 -7.31
N PRO A 529 37.09 -19.68 -6.78
CA PRO A 529 36.10 -20.46 -7.52
C PRO A 529 34.95 -19.61 -8.06
N ASP A 530 34.39 -18.73 -7.22
CA ASP A 530 33.28 -17.86 -7.59
C ASP A 530 33.70 -16.73 -8.54
N CYS A 531 34.90 -16.19 -8.33
CA CYS A 531 35.50 -15.19 -9.22
C CYS A 531 35.57 -15.72 -10.65
N LEU A 532 36.03 -16.96 -10.83
CA LEU A 532 36.16 -17.59 -12.15
C LEU A 532 34.80 -17.88 -12.80
N LYS A 533 33.80 -18.31 -12.02
CA LYS A 533 32.42 -18.53 -12.52
C LYS A 533 31.80 -17.23 -13.03
N LYS A 534 31.94 -16.14 -12.26
CA LYS A 534 31.33 -14.85 -12.60
C LYS A 534 32.06 -14.13 -13.73
N ARG A 535 33.38 -14.28 -13.83
CA ARG A 535 34.17 -13.75 -14.97
C ARG A 535 33.74 -14.34 -16.32
N LYS A 536 33.16 -15.53 -16.36
CA LYS A 536 32.64 -16.13 -17.60
C LYS A 536 31.26 -15.61 -18.03
N ARG A 537 30.56 -14.89 -17.13
CA ARG A 537 29.21 -14.35 -17.35
C ARG A 537 29.20 -12.84 -17.60
N ALA A 538 30.27 -12.14 -17.20
CA ALA A 538 30.58 -10.78 -17.59
C ALA A 538 31.36 -10.80 -18.91
#